data_AF-A0A933L665-F1
#
_entry.id   AF-A0A933L665-F1
#
_cell.length_a   1.000
_cell.length_b   1.000
_cell.length_c   1.000
_cell.angle_alpha   90.00
_cell.angle_beta   90.00
_cell.angle_gamma   90.00
#
_symmetry.space_group_name_H-M   'P 1'
#
loop_
_entity.id
_entity.type
_entity.pdbx_description
1 polymer ?
#
loop_
_entity_poly.entity_id
_entity_poly.type
_entity_poly.pdbx_seq_one_letter_code
_entity_poly.pdbx_strand_id
1 'polypeptide(L)' 'MNKLLITICPICDSKKIKKIIGNLNCKRDKHYFTVPNITYYFCQSCGEKLTDVENEIKIDNQRCCDSTHKQKKAA' A
#
# COMPACT_ATOMS: atom_id res chain seq x y z
N MET A 1 4.27 18.45 -8.95
CA MET A 1 4.82 17.39 -8.07
C MET A 1 5.34 16.27 -8.96
N ASN A 2 6.67 16.08 -9.02
CA ASN A 2 7.28 15.02 -9.83
C ASN A 2 6.97 13.68 -9.18
N LYS A 3 6.00 12.96 -9.73
CA LYS A 3 5.68 11.59 -9.33
C LYS A 3 6.89 10.73 -9.67
N LEU A 4 7.64 10.28 -8.66
CA LEU A 4 8.76 9.36 -8.83
C LEU A 4 8.24 8.10 -9.52
N LEU A 5 8.55 7.94 -10.80
CA LEU A 5 8.22 6.73 -11.54
C LEU A 5 9.26 5.68 -11.17
N ILE A 6 8.87 4.76 -10.28
CA ILE A 6 9.69 3.60 -9.93
C ILE A 6 9.77 2.72 -11.17
N THR A 7 10.87 2.85 -11.91
CA THR A 7 11.16 2.08 -13.13
C THR A 7 12.18 0.97 -12.88
N ILE A 8 12.91 1.04 -11.77
CA ILE A 8 13.92 0.07 -11.35
C ILE A 8 13.64 -0.33 -9.90
N CYS A 9 13.73 -1.63 -9.62
CA CYS A 9 13.59 -2.14 -8.27
C CYS A 9 14.85 -1.81 -7.45
N PRO A 10 14.75 -1.13 -6.30
CA PRO A 10 15.90 -0.81 -5.46
C PRO A 10 16.49 -2.03 -4.73
N ILE A 11 15.81 -3.18 -4.75
CA ILE A 11 16.23 -4.40 -4.05
C ILE A 11 17.05 -5.31 -4.95
N CYS A 12 16.70 -5.40 -6.24
CA CYS A 12 17.29 -6.36 -7.17
C CYS A 12 17.73 -5.75 -8.50
N ASP A 13 17.66 -4.41 -8.62
CA ASP A 13 17.96 -3.63 -9.83
C ASP A 13 17.20 -4.05 -11.11
N SER A 14 16.15 -4.86 -10.94
CA SER A 14 15.33 -5.31 -12.06
C SER A 14 14.44 -4.19 -12.58
N LYS A 15 14.39 -4.05 -13.89
CA LYS A 15 13.46 -3.16 -14.62
C LYS A 15 12.06 -3.75 -14.78
N LYS A 16 11.85 -5.00 -14.32
CA LYS A 16 10.56 -5.71 -14.41
C LYS A 16 9.61 -5.23 -13.30
N ILE A 17 9.27 -3.94 -13.34
CA ILE A 17 8.34 -3.29 -12.42
C ILE A 17 6.98 -3.18 -13.11
N LYS A 18 5.93 -3.63 -12.42
CA LYS A 18 4.54 -3.50 -12.87
C LYS A 18 3.79 -2.55 -11.96
N LYS A 19 3.25 -1.46 -12.53
CA LYS A 19 2.31 -0.59 -11.82
C LYS A 19 0.96 -1.29 -11.69
N ILE A 20 0.44 -1.37 -10.47
CA ILE A 20 -0.85 -1.95 -10.13
C ILE A 20 -1.67 -0.90 -9.39
N ILE A 21 -2.95 -0.79 -9.75
CA ILE A 21 -3.92 0.06 -9.07
C ILE A 21 -4.98 -0.89 -8.51
N GLY A 22 -5.17 -0.87 -7.20
CA GLY A 22 -6.16 -1.74 -6.56
C GLY A 22 -5.97 -1.84 -5.06
N ASN A 23 -6.34 -3.00 -4.52
CA ASN A 23 -6.29 -3.29 -3.11
C ASN A 23 -4.93 -3.87 -2.74
N LEU A 24 -4.19 -3.18 -1.87
CA LEU A 24 -2.88 -3.62 -1.40
C LEU A 24 -3.02 -4.32 -0.05
N ASN A 25 -2.66 -5.60 -0.02
CA ASN A 25 -2.56 -6.35 1.23
C ASN A 25 -1.19 -6.08 1.88
N CYS A 26 -1.23 -5.43 3.04
CA CYS A 26 -0.09 -5.07 3.86
C CYS A 26 -0.08 -5.90 5.15
N LYS A 27 1.13 -6.14 5.68
CA LYS A 27 1.33 -6.72 7.01
C LYS A 27 2.09 -5.73 7.86
N ARG A 28 1.56 -5.36 9.02
CA ARG A 28 2.23 -4.49 9.99
C ARG A 28 1.93 -4.96 11.40
N ASP A 29 2.96 -5.03 12.24
CA ASP A 29 2.82 -5.44 13.65
C ASP A 29 1.98 -6.71 13.84
N LYS A 30 2.17 -7.70 12.94
CA LYS A 30 1.44 -8.98 12.87
C LYS A 30 -0.04 -8.88 12.45
N HIS A 31 -0.57 -7.70 12.20
CA HIS A 31 -1.89 -7.50 11.61
C HIS A 31 -1.80 -7.43 10.09
N TYR A 32 -2.76 -8.09 9.43
CA TYR A 32 -2.95 -8.01 7.99
C TYR A 32 -4.10 -7.07 7.72
N PHE A 33 -3.89 -6.08 6.86
CA PHE A 33 -4.94 -5.16 6.45
C PHE A 33 -4.83 -4.89 4.95
N THR A 34 -5.98 -4.53 4.37
CA THR A 34 -6.10 -4.23 2.96
C THR A 34 -6.35 -2.74 2.81
N VAL A 35 -5.46 -2.06 2.09
CA VAL A 35 -5.63 -0.64 1.73
C VAL A 35 -6.25 -0.58 0.34
N PRO A 36 -7.52 -0.16 0.21
CA PRO A 36 -8.18 -0.07 -1.09
C PRO A 36 -7.71 1.14 -1.89
N ASN A 37 -7.88 1.09 -3.21
CA ASN A 37 -7.65 2.22 -4.13
C ASN A 37 -6.25 2.84 -4.06
N ILE A 38 -5.22 2.01 -3.91
CA ILE A 38 -3.84 2.47 -3.87
C ILE A 38 -3.08 2.06 -5.13
N THR A 39 -2.16 2.92 -5.56
CA THR A 39 -1.23 2.63 -6.65
C THR A 39 0.08 2.12 -6.07
N TYR A 40 0.49 0.92 -6.44
CA TYR A 40 1.77 0.35 -6.02
C TYR A 40 2.49 -0.29 -7.19
N TYR A 41 3.80 -0.46 -7.04
CA TYR A 41 4.68 -1.03 -8.04
C TYR A 41 5.14 -2.41 -7.57
N PHE A 42 4.80 -3.44 -8.31
CA PHE A 42 5.21 -4.81 -8.02
C PHE A 42 6.44 -5.16 -8.85
N CYS A 43 7.55 -5.52 -8.20
CA CYS A 43 8.68 -6.10 -8.89
C CYS A 43 8.40 -7.57 -9.21
N GLN A 44 8.34 -7.91 -10.49
CA GLN A 44 8.10 -9.28 -10.94
C GLN A 44 9.33 -10.19 -10.77
N SER A 45 10.49 -9.65 -10.42
CA SER A 45 11.72 -10.43 -10.25
C SER A 45 11.93 -10.91 -8.83
N CYS A 46 11.75 -10.05 -7.83
CA CYS A 46 11.91 -10.42 -6.42
C CYS A 46 10.59 -10.53 -5.64
N GLY A 47 9.47 -10.07 -6.21
CA GLY A 47 8.17 -10.08 -5.53
C GLY A 47 7.94 -8.91 -4.57
N GLU A 48 8.88 -7.96 -4.52
CA GLU A 48 8.76 -6.73 -3.73
C GLU A 48 7.59 -5.86 -4.19
N LYS A 49 6.93 -5.21 -3.23
CA LYS A 49 5.87 -4.23 -3.46
C LYS A 49 6.38 -2.87 -2.99
N LEU A 50 6.52 -1.95 -3.93
CA LEU A 50 7.02 -0.61 -3.69
C LEU A 50 5.86 0.37 -3.78
N THR A 51 5.83 1.34 -2.89
CA THR A 51 4.79 2.37 -2.84
C THR A 51 5.42 3.75 -2.82
N ASP A 52 4.76 4.73 -3.45
CA ASP A 52 5.18 6.12 -3.35
C ASP A 52 5.00 6.62 -1.89
N VAL A 53 5.79 7.60 -1.47
CA VAL A 53 5.72 8.18 -0.10
C VAL A 53 4.30 8.61 0.28
N GLU A 54 3.52 9.16 -0.67
CA GLU A 54 2.11 9.52 -0.44
C GLU A 54 1.23 8.30 -0.09
N ASN A 55 1.52 7.16 -0.70
CA ASN A 55 0.82 5.91 -0.48
C ASN A 55 1.31 5.23 0.81
N GLU A 56 2.59 5.39 1.17
CA GLU A 56 3.09 5.01 2.50
C GLU A 56 2.41 5.80 3.60
N ILE A 57 2.21 7.11 3.42
CA ILE A 57 1.43 7.94 4.35
C ILE A 57 -0.01 7.44 4.47
N LYS A 58 -0.65 7.01 3.37
CA LYS A 58 -1.99 6.40 3.42
C LYS A 58 -2.01 5.07 4.18
N ILE A 59 -1.02 4.21 3.91
CA ILE A 59 -0.85 2.92 4.61
C ILE A 59 -0.59 3.16 6.11
N ASP A 60 0.18 4.19 6.44
CA ASP A 60 0.49 4.58 7.82
C ASP A 60 -0.73 5.16 8.53
N ASN A 61 -1.45 6.06 7.86
CA ASN A 61 -2.70 6.67 8.35
C ASN A 61 -3.85 5.66 8.45
N GLN A 62 -3.78 4.51 7.79
CA GLN A 62 -4.74 3.42 7.99
C GLN A 62 -4.73 2.89 9.44
N ARG A 63 -3.81 3.33 10.31
CA ARG A 63 -3.82 3.11 11.77
C ARG A 63 -4.92 3.86 12.53
N CYS A 64 -5.69 4.77 11.92
CA CYS A 64 -6.63 5.63 12.67
C CYS A 64 -8.13 5.41 12.38
N CYS A 65 -8.55 4.18 12.03
CA CYS A 65 -9.98 3.82 12.05
C CYS A 65 -10.26 2.39 12.58
N ASP A 66 -9.57 1.95 13.64
CA ASP A 66 -10.11 0.89 14.53
C ASP A 66 -10.95 1.49 15.69
N SER A 67 -11.40 2.73 15.53
CA SER A 67 -12.48 3.29 16.33
C SER A 67 -13.82 2.80 15.79
N THR A 68 -14.25 1.62 16.26
CA THR A 68 -15.66 1.34 16.61
C THR A 68 -16.74 2.16 15.88
N HIS A 69 -17.09 1.82 14.64
CA HIS A 69 -18.44 2.13 14.12
C HIS A 69 -19.41 0.98 14.48
N LYS A 70 -19.60 0.74 15.78
CA LYS A 70 -20.80 0.07 16.26
C LYS A 70 -21.87 1.15 16.33
N GLN A 71 -22.57 1.40 15.22
CA GLN A 71 -23.78 2.21 15.23
C GLN A 71 -24.79 1.53 16.16
N LYS A 72 -24.82 1.91 17.44
CA LYS A 72 -25.97 1.62 18.29
C LYS A 72 -27.10 2.54 17.80
N LYS A 73 -28.03 1.99 17.02
CA LYS A 73 -29.40 2.52 16.93
C LYS A 73 -29.96 2.51 18.36
N ALA A 74 -30.19 3.69 18.94
CA ALA A 74 -31.08 3.82 20.08
C ALA A 74 -32.52 3.82 19.54
N ALA A 75 -33.35 2.95 20.13
CA ALA A 75 -34.78 2.85 19.92
C ALA A 75 -35.52 3.90 20.76
#